data_AF-A0A8T0X5Y9-F1
#
_entry.id   AF-A0A8T0X5Y9-F1
#
_cell.length_a   1.000
_cell.length_b   1.000
_cell.length_c   1.000
_cell.angle_alpha   90.00
_cell.angle_beta   90.00
_cell.angle_gamma   90.00
#
_symmetry.space_group_name_H-M   'P 1'
#
loop_
_entity.id
_entity.type
_entity.pdbx_description
1 polymer ?
#
loop_
_entity_poly.entity_id
_entity_poly.type
_entity_poly.pdbx_seq_one_letter_code
_entity_poly.pdbx_strand_id
1 'polypeptide(L)'
;MFRIIHLAHNKSEIERRVHAVIAKFAERGLKSLAVAHQEVPEGRKESPGGPWHFVGLMPLFDPPRHDSAKTIRRAPNLGVNVKMITGVQLAVGKETGRRLGMGTNMYPSSALLGQNKDESIAALPVDDLIEKADGFAGVFPEHKYEIVKRLQAWKQF
;
A
#
# COMPACT_ATOMS: atom_id res chain seq x y z
N MET A 1 -7.38 6.51 -1.19
CA MET A 1 -7.11 7.27 0.05
C MET A 1 -6.16 8.43 -0.25
N PHE A 2 -6.71 9.60 -0.63
CA PHE A 2 -5.95 10.86 -0.81
C PHE A 2 -6.67 11.98 -0.06
N ARG A 3 -6.67 11.94 1.27
CA ARG A 3 -7.57 12.79 2.06
C ARG A 3 -7.24 14.28 1.95
N ILE A 4 -5.95 14.63 1.95
CA ILE A 4 -5.51 16.04 1.93
C ILE A 4 -5.84 16.75 0.62
N ILE A 5 -5.70 16.09 -0.53
CA ILE A 5 -6.00 16.73 -1.82
C ILE A 5 -7.50 17.02 -2.00
N HIS A 6 -8.37 16.28 -1.31
CA HIS A 6 -9.82 16.52 -1.32
C HIS A 6 -10.22 17.75 -0.51
N LEU A 7 -9.34 18.23 0.37
CA LEU A 7 -9.57 19.47 1.13
C LEU A 7 -9.12 20.70 0.32
N ALA A 8 -8.17 20.54 -0.60
CA ALA A 8 -7.56 21.64 -1.32
C ALA A 8 -8.58 22.35 -2.23
N HIS A 9 -8.64 23.68 -2.13
CA HIS A 9 -9.59 24.49 -2.91
C HIS A 9 -9.43 24.35 -4.43
N ASN A 10 -8.20 24.12 -4.90
CA ASN A 10 -7.85 23.96 -6.31
C ASN A 10 -7.62 22.50 -6.73
N LYS A 11 -8.27 21.53 -6.06
CA LYS A 11 -8.13 20.09 -6.33
C LYS A 11 -8.11 19.77 -7.83
N SER A 12 -9.10 20.23 -8.58
CA SER A 12 -9.27 19.90 -10.01
C SER A 12 -8.08 20.30 -10.88
N GLU A 13 -7.32 21.31 -10.47
CA GLU A 13 -6.13 21.79 -11.17
C GLU A 13 -4.88 20.96 -10.82
N ILE A 14 -4.73 20.60 -9.55
CA ILE A 14 -3.50 19.97 -9.04
C ILE A 14 -3.54 18.44 -9.02
N GLU A 15 -4.73 17.83 -9.06
CA GLU A 15 -4.93 16.40 -8.81
C GLU A 15 -4.09 15.50 -9.72
N ARG A 16 -4.13 15.77 -11.03
CA ARG A 16 -3.36 14.99 -12.01
C ARG A 16 -1.86 15.05 -11.72
N ARG A 17 -1.34 16.24 -11.42
CA ARG A 17 0.09 16.45 -11.14
C ARG A 17 0.50 15.76 -9.84
N VAL A 18 -0.29 15.90 -8.79
CA VAL A 18 -0.04 15.27 -7.48
C VAL A 18 -0.03 13.75 -7.62
N HIS A 19 -1.01 13.16 -8.31
CA HIS A 19 -1.04 11.71 -8.54
C HIS A 19 0.18 11.21 -9.34
N ALA A 20 0.62 11.96 -10.35
CA ALA A 20 1.82 11.61 -11.12
C ALA A 20 3.09 11.61 -10.25
N VAL A 21 3.24 12.56 -9.32
CA VAL A 21 4.38 12.59 -8.39
C VAL A 21 4.32 11.44 -7.39
N ILE A 22 3.13 11.12 -6.86
CA ILE A 22 2.93 9.97 -5.96
C ILE A 22 3.32 8.67 -6.66
N ALA A 23 2.92 8.49 -7.92
CA ALA A 23 3.31 7.31 -8.71
C ALA A 23 4.84 7.20 -8.85
N LYS A 24 5.53 8.30 -9.18
CA LYS A 24 7.00 8.34 -9.27
C LYS A 24 7.68 8.02 -7.93
N PHE A 25 7.11 8.46 -6.81
CA PHE A 25 7.61 8.08 -5.49
C PHE A 25 7.38 6.59 -5.22
N ALA A 26 6.22 6.07 -5.58
CA ALA A 26 5.88 4.66 -5.39
C ALA A 26 6.80 3.71 -6.18
N GLU A 27 7.12 4.06 -7.43
CA GLU A 27 8.10 3.35 -8.28
C GLU A 27 9.49 3.24 -7.63
N ARG A 28 9.85 4.22 -6.79
CA ARG A 28 11.11 4.25 -6.05
C ARG A 28 11.00 3.61 -4.66
N GLY A 29 9.85 3.07 -4.31
CA GLY A 29 9.59 2.46 -2.99
C GLY A 29 9.40 3.49 -1.87
N LEU A 30 8.98 4.71 -2.22
CA LEU A 30 8.80 5.82 -1.28
C LEU A 30 7.32 6.02 -0.96
N LYS A 31 7.00 6.21 0.32
CA LYS A 31 5.67 6.62 0.77
C LYS A 31 5.51 8.12 0.52
N SER A 32 4.29 8.58 0.27
CA SER A 32 4.00 10.00 0.02
C SER A 32 3.24 10.61 1.20
N LEU A 33 3.75 11.69 1.78
CA LEU A 33 3.04 12.51 2.76
C LEU A 33 2.64 13.84 2.12
N ALA A 34 1.33 14.15 2.12
CA ALA A 34 0.82 15.42 1.62
C ALA A 34 0.71 16.45 2.75
N VAL A 35 1.08 17.70 2.47
CA VAL A 35 0.99 18.82 3.41
C VAL A 35 0.04 19.87 2.84
N ALA A 36 -0.86 20.36 3.68
CA ALA A 36 -1.73 21.49 3.41
C ALA A 36 -1.87 22.37 4.65
N HIS A 37 -2.17 23.65 4.48
CA HIS A 37 -2.50 24.56 5.56
C HIS A 37 -3.78 25.32 5.24
N GLN A 38 -4.41 25.89 6.25
CA GLN A 38 -5.49 26.86 6.13
C GLN A 38 -5.25 27.97 7.16
N GLU A 39 -5.73 29.17 6.88
CA GLU A 39 -5.77 30.23 7.87
C GLU A 39 -7.07 30.15 8.69
N VAL A 40 -7.04 30.62 9.94
CA VAL A 40 -8.22 30.73 10.80
C VAL A 40 -8.35 32.20 11.22
N PRO A 41 -9.08 33.04 10.45
CA PRO A 41 -9.09 34.50 10.67
C PRO A 41 -9.53 34.92 12.07
N GLU A 42 -10.46 34.18 12.67
CA GLU A 42 -10.98 34.49 14.00
C GLU A 42 -10.03 34.09 15.15
N GLY A 43 -8.95 33.36 14.87
CA GLY A 43 -7.95 32.97 15.89
C GLY A 43 -8.45 32.05 17.00
N ARG A 44 -9.70 31.57 16.93
CA ARG A 44 -10.30 30.65 17.92
C ARG A 44 -10.28 29.22 17.40
N LYS A 45 -10.01 28.26 18.29
CA LYS A 45 -9.86 26.83 17.97
C LYS A 45 -11.08 26.22 17.27
N GLU A 46 -12.28 26.67 17.62
CA GLU A 46 -13.53 26.12 17.11
C GLU A 46 -14.08 26.89 15.90
N SER A 47 -13.44 28.00 15.51
CA SER A 47 -13.90 28.79 14.37
C SER A 47 -13.60 28.07 13.04
N PRO A 48 -14.47 28.25 12.03
CA PRO A 48 -14.19 27.72 10.70
C PRO A 48 -12.92 28.35 10.12
N GLY A 49 -12.12 27.51 9.46
CA GLY A 49 -10.95 27.97 8.70
C GLY A 49 -11.34 28.47 7.31
N GLY A 50 -10.39 29.15 6.67
CA GLY A 50 -10.45 29.44 5.24
C GLY A 50 -10.22 28.20 4.37
N PRO A 51 -10.11 28.37 3.05
CA PRO A 51 -9.81 27.25 2.15
C PRO A 51 -8.46 26.60 2.49
N TRP A 52 -8.38 25.27 2.34
CA TRP A 52 -7.09 24.58 2.45
C TRP A 52 -6.23 24.86 1.21
N HIS A 53 -4.99 25.23 1.45
CA HIS A 53 -3.93 25.42 0.46
C HIS A 53 -3.02 24.20 0.48
N PHE A 54 -2.95 23.49 -0.64
CA PHE A 54 -2.01 22.39 -0.80
C PHE A 54 -0.60 22.94 -0.95
N VAL A 55 0.32 22.50 -0.09
CA VAL A 55 1.72 22.95 -0.11
C VAL A 55 2.56 22.04 -0.99
N GLY A 56 2.46 20.72 -0.78
CA GLY A 56 3.36 19.79 -1.45
C GLY A 56 3.26 18.35 -0.98
N LEU A 57 4.14 17.53 -1.55
CA LEU A 57 4.36 16.13 -1.19
C LEU A 57 5.79 15.97 -0.67
N MET A 58 5.94 15.21 0.42
CA MET A 58 7.21 14.78 0.95
C MET A 58 7.36 13.26 0.76
N PRO A 59 8.41 12.78 0.07
CA PRO A 59 8.71 11.36 -0.02
C PRO A 59 9.31 10.86 1.29
N LEU A 60 8.81 9.75 1.80
CA LEU A 60 9.29 9.09 3.01
C LEU A 60 9.84 7.71 2.66
N PHE A 61 11.09 7.47 3.05
CA PHE A 61 11.71 6.16 2.90
C PHE A 61 11.61 5.39 4.22
N ASP A 62 11.16 4.14 4.14
CA ASP A 62 11.07 3.21 5.27
C ASP A 62 12.08 2.08 5.03
N PRO A 63 13.32 2.22 5.51
CA PRO A 63 14.37 1.26 5.20
C PRO A 63 14.05 -0.10 5.83
N PRO A 64 14.26 -1.21 5.11
CA PRO A 64 14.17 -2.54 5.70
C PRO A 64 15.13 -2.68 6.88
N ARG A 65 14.76 -3.46 7.89
CA ARG A 65 15.69 -3.78 8.99
C ARG A 65 16.89 -4.56 8.43
N HIS A 66 18.05 -4.35 9.05
CA HIS A 66 19.33 -4.91 8.62
C HIS A 66 19.33 -6.45 8.51
N ASP A 67 18.48 -7.13 9.28
CA ASP A 67 18.35 -8.58 9.36
C ASP A 67 17.23 -9.15 8.46
N SER A 68 16.29 -8.33 8.01
CA SER A 68 15.05 -8.79 7.35
C SER A 68 15.31 -9.61 6.10
N ALA A 69 16.22 -9.16 5.23
CA ALA A 69 16.57 -9.89 4.00
C ALA A 69 17.20 -11.26 4.31
N LYS A 70 18.02 -11.36 5.37
CA LYS A 70 18.61 -12.64 5.80
C LYS A 70 17.54 -13.57 6.35
N THR A 71 16.62 -13.05 7.17
CA THR A 71 15.51 -13.83 7.73
C THR A 71 14.59 -14.36 6.65
N ILE A 72 14.19 -13.53 5.69
CA ILE A 72 13.34 -13.93 4.55
C ILE A 72 14.01 -15.04 3.73
N ARG A 73 15.32 -14.94 3.46
CA ARG A 73 16.04 -16.00 2.74
C ARG A 73 16.16 -17.31 3.53
N ARG A 74 16.21 -17.26 4.86
CA ARG A 74 16.38 -18.46 5.70
C ARG A 74 15.06 -19.18 5.96
N ALA A 75 13.95 -18.46 6.03
CA ALA A 75 12.66 -19.02 6.41
C ALA A 75 12.18 -20.20 5.52
N PRO A 76 12.32 -20.16 4.18
CA PRO A 76 11.94 -21.29 3.33
C PRO A 76 12.74 -22.58 3.62
N ASN A 77 14.02 -22.46 4.00
CA ASN A 77 14.84 -23.61 4.40
C ASN A 77 14.36 -24.28 5.70
N LEU A 78 13.47 -23.61 6.44
CA LEU A 78 12.84 -24.10 7.65
C LEU A 78 11.36 -24.48 7.42
N GLY A 79 10.92 -24.55 6.16
CA GLY A 79 9.53 -24.84 5.81
C GLY A 79 8.55 -23.68 6.05
N VAL A 80 9.06 -22.45 6.26
CA VAL A 80 8.22 -21.28 6.53
C VAL A 80 8.22 -20.34 5.33
N ASN A 81 7.06 -20.18 4.68
CA ASN A 81 6.87 -19.19 3.62
C ASN A 81 6.51 -17.82 4.20
N VAL A 82 7.18 -16.76 3.74
CA VAL A 82 6.99 -15.39 4.23
C VAL A 82 6.22 -14.56 3.20
N LYS A 83 5.06 -14.02 3.58
CA LYS A 83 4.23 -13.17 2.73
C LYS A 83 4.15 -11.74 3.26
N MET A 84 4.36 -10.73 2.41
CA MET A 84 4.23 -9.32 2.81
C MET A 84 2.76 -8.94 2.97
N ILE A 85 2.39 -8.31 4.08
CA ILE A 85 1.07 -7.69 4.26
C ILE A 85 1.28 -6.21 4.52
N THR A 86 0.77 -5.34 3.64
CA THR A 86 0.99 -3.89 3.78
C THR A 86 -0.20 -3.04 3.35
N GLY A 87 -0.40 -1.92 4.04
CA GLY A 87 -1.44 -0.93 3.71
C GLY A 87 -1.01 0.08 2.63
N VAL A 88 0.25 0.04 2.18
CA VAL A 88 0.75 0.93 1.12
C VAL A 88 0.32 0.46 -0.28
N GLN A 89 0.53 1.30 -1.29
CA GLN A 89 0.26 0.95 -2.68
C GLN A 89 1.14 -0.20 -3.17
N LEU A 90 0.62 -0.97 -4.13
CA LEU A 90 1.29 -2.16 -4.67
C LEU A 90 2.70 -1.89 -5.20
N ALA A 91 2.93 -0.77 -5.88
CA ALA A 91 4.26 -0.42 -6.39
C ALA A 91 5.30 -0.27 -5.26
N VAL A 92 4.94 0.35 -4.13
CA VAL A 92 5.82 0.46 -2.95
C VAL A 92 6.10 -0.91 -2.36
N GLY A 93 5.06 -1.76 -2.24
CA GLY A 93 5.18 -3.13 -1.76
C GLY A 93 6.13 -3.97 -2.62
N LYS A 94 5.95 -3.96 -3.94
CA LYS A 94 6.81 -4.69 -4.89
C LYS A 94 8.25 -4.21 -4.84
N GLU A 95 8.49 -2.90 -4.81
CA GLU A 95 9.85 -2.36 -4.72
C GLU A 95 10.52 -2.72 -3.39
N THR A 96 9.77 -2.70 -2.29
CA THR A 96 10.26 -3.15 -0.97
C THR A 96 10.58 -4.64 -0.97
N GLY A 97 9.69 -5.46 -1.54
CA GLY A 97 9.87 -6.90 -1.66
C GLY A 97 11.08 -7.28 -2.52
N ARG A 98 11.29 -6.57 -3.63
CA ARG A 98 12.48 -6.71 -4.48
C ARG A 98 13.77 -6.45 -3.70
N ARG A 99 13.82 -5.38 -2.89
CA ARG A 99 14.99 -5.06 -2.05
C ARG A 99 15.23 -6.09 -0.95
N LEU A 100 14.17 -6.67 -0.42
CA LEU A 100 14.23 -7.72 0.61
C LEU A 100 14.58 -9.10 0.06
N GLY A 101 14.45 -9.30 -1.26
CA GLY A 101 14.66 -10.60 -1.90
C GLY A 101 13.51 -11.59 -1.66
N MET A 102 12.28 -11.10 -1.45
CA MET A 102 11.10 -11.95 -1.20
C MET A 102 10.27 -12.26 -2.45
N GLY A 103 10.66 -11.72 -3.61
CA GLY A 103 9.86 -11.78 -4.83
C GLY A 103 8.93 -10.58 -5.00
N THR A 104 8.23 -10.57 -6.13
CA THR A 104 7.35 -9.47 -6.57
C THR A 104 6.00 -9.97 -7.07
N ASN A 105 5.67 -11.25 -6.85
CA ASN A 105 4.37 -11.84 -7.15
C ASN A 105 3.32 -11.37 -6.12
N MET A 106 3.07 -10.06 -6.10
CA MET A 106 2.22 -9.39 -5.13
C MET A 106 0.98 -8.83 -5.79
N TYR A 107 -0.12 -8.82 -5.04
CA TYR A 107 -1.45 -8.46 -5.52
C TYR A 107 -2.07 -7.34 -4.67
N PRO A 108 -2.93 -6.49 -5.25
CA PRO A 108 -3.74 -5.58 -4.45
C PRO A 108 -4.75 -6.38 -3.64
N SER A 109 -5.18 -5.88 -2.48
CA SER A 109 -6.21 -6.56 -1.68
C SER A 109 -7.56 -6.70 -2.39
N SER A 110 -7.84 -5.86 -3.41
CA SER A 110 -9.02 -6.01 -4.27
C SER A 110 -9.03 -7.33 -5.05
N ALA A 111 -7.87 -7.97 -5.24
CA ALA A 111 -7.77 -9.30 -5.83
C ALA A 111 -8.52 -10.37 -5.01
N LEU A 112 -8.58 -10.17 -3.70
CA LEU A 112 -9.29 -11.08 -2.77
C LEU A 112 -10.81 -11.00 -2.94
N LEU A 113 -11.32 -9.91 -3.51
CA LEU A 113 -12.74 -9.66 -3.73
C LEU A 113 -13.22 -10.16 -5.11
N GLY A 114 -12.35 -10.80 -5.90
CA GLY A 114 -12.65 -11.16 -7.30
C GLY A 114 -12.81 -9.95 -8.23
N GLN A 115 -12.51 -8.74 -7.75
CA GLN A 115 -12.66 -7.48 -8.49
C GLN A 115 -11.35 -7.06 -9.18
N ASN A 116 -10.68 -8.00 -9.84
CA ASN A 116 -9.48 -7.69 -10.60
C ASN A 116 -9.81 -7.30 -12.04
N LYS A 117 -9.13 -6.26 -12.53
CA LYS A 117 -9.20 -5.83 -13.93
C LYS A 117 -8.35 -6.69 -14.86
N ASP A 118 -7.49 -7.54 -14.29
CA ASP A 118 -6.62 -8.45 -15.03
C ASP A 118 -7.30 -9.82 -15.15
N GLU A 119 -7.72 -10.17 -16.36
CA GLU A 119 -8.44 -11.40 -16.67
C GLU A 119 -7.65 -12.66 -16.29
N SER A 120 -6.31 -12.61 -16.35
CA SER A 120 -5.45 -13.74 -15.97
C SER A 120 -5.50 -14.02 -14.48
N ILE A 121 -5.71 -12.98 -13.67
CA ILE A 121 -5.81 -13.06 -12.21
C ILE A 121 -7.24 -13.41 -11.79
N ALA A 122 -8.23 -12.93 -12.55
CA ALA A 122 -9.65 -13.25 -12.32
C ALA A 122 -9.98 -14.73 -12.58
N ALA A 123 -9.20 -15.42 -13.42
CA ALA A 123 -9.38 -16.83 -13.74
C ALA A 123 -8.87 -17.80 -12.65
N LEU A 124 -8.00 -17.34 -11.74
CA LEU A 124 -7.47 -18.18 -10.67
C LEU A 124 -8.42 -18.21 -9.46
N PRO A 125 -8.65 -19.38 -8.84
CA PRO A 125 -9.28 -19.44 -7.53
C PRO A 125 -8.54 -18.52 -6.54
N VAL A 126 -9.29 -17.74 -5.78
CA VAL A 126 -8.72 -16.78 -4.81
C VAL A 126 -7.79 -17.47 -3.82
N ASP A 127 -8.06 -18.72 -3.46
CA ASP A 127 -7.25 -19.49 -2.52
C ASP A 127 -5.87 -19.84 -3.11
N ASP A 128 -5.80 -20.29 -4.37
CA ASP A 128 -4.54 -20.54 -5.08
C ASP A 128 -3.72 -19.26 -5.25
N LEU A 129 -4.40 -18.14 -5.48
CA LEU A 129 -3.75 -16.83 -5.56
C LEU A 129 -3.11 -16.46 -4.21
N ILE A 130 -3.82 -16.69 -3.11
CA ILE A 130 -3.32 -16.42 -1.75
C ILE A 130 -2.12 -17.31 -1.40
N GLU A 131 -2.16 -18.58 -1.79
CA GLU A 131 -1.05 -19.48 -1.62
C GLU A 131 0.18 -19.03 -2.41
N LYS A 132 0.01 -18.68 -3.69
CA LYS A 132 1.14 -18.41 -4.58
C LYS A 132 1.69 -16.99 -4.45
N ALA A 133 0.94 -16.07 -3.85
CA ALA A 133 1.35 -14.68 -3.70
C ALA A 133 2.52 -14.51 -2.70
N ASP A 134 3.51 -13.69 -3.08
CA ASP A 134 4.58 -13.23 -2.19
C ASP A 134 4.07 -12.15 -1.22
N GLY A 135 2.90 -11.57 -1.48
CA GLY A 135 2.31 -10.57 -0.60
C GLY A 135 1.13 -9.80 -1.17
N PHE A 136 0.54 -8.98 -0.30
CA PHE A 136 -0.64 -8.18 -0.54
C PHE A 136 -0.41 -6.72 -0.14
N ALA A 137 -0.86 -5.82 -0.99
CA ALA A 137 -0.76 -4.38 -0.80
C ALA A 137 -2.15 -3.71 -0.75
N GLY A 138 -2.23 -2.52 -0.15
CA GLY A 138 -3.50 -1.83 0.10
C GLY A 138 -4.40 -2.57 1.09
N VAL A 139 -3.82 -3.40 1.95
CA VAL A 139 -4.56 -4.27 2.87
C VAL A 139 -5.20 -3.44 3.99
N PHE A 140 -6.52 -3.57 4.11
CA PHE A 140 -7.32 -3.08 5.23
C PHE A 140 -7.48 -4.19 6.29
N PRO A 141 -7.89 -3.87 7.52
CA PRO A 141 -8.05 -4.87 8.59
C PRO A 141 -8.88 -6.09 8.18
N GLU A 142 -9.96 -5.90 7.44
CA GLU A 142 -10.89 -6.94 6.98
C GLU A 142 -10.20 -7.87 5.97
N HIS A 143 -9.41 -7.29 5.05
CA HIS A 143 -8.63 -8.05 4.07
C HIS A 143 -7.55 -8.89 4.76
N LYS A 144 -6.89 -8.35 5.79
CA LYS A 144 -5.89 -9.09 6.57
C LYS A 144 -6.53 -10.30 7.26
N TYR A 145 -7.70 -10.12 7.85
CA TYR A 145 -8.45 -11.21 8.47
C TYR A 145 -8.79 -12.31 7.44
N GLU A 146 -9.30 -11.92 6.26
CA GLU A 146 -9.68 -12.87 5.22
C GLU A 146 -8.49 -13.67 4.67
N ILE A 147 -7.34 -13.02 4.43
CA ILE A 147 -6.10 -13.69 4.01
C ILE A 147 -5.71 -14.77 5.03
N VAL A 148 -5.67 -14.42 6.31
CA VAL A 148 -5.29 -15.35 7.38
C VAL A 148 -6.30 -16.48 7.50
N LYS A 149 -7.60 -16.17 7.47
CA LYS A 149 -8.68 -17.17 7.55
C LYS A 149 -8.58 -18.21 6.44
N ARG A 150 -8.33 -17.78 5.20
CA ARG A 150 -8.17 -18.70 4.05
C ARG A 150 -6.93 -19.57 4.17
N LEU A 151 -5.80 -18.97 4.55
CA LEU A 151 -4.56 -19.72 4.81
C LEU A 151 -4.72 -20.73 5.96
N GLN A 152 -5.55 -20.45 6.97
CA GLN A 152 -5.84 -21.37 8.07
C GLN A 152 -6.80 -22.50 7.68
N ALA A 153 -7.77 -22.22 6.80
CA ALA A 153 -8.70 -23.23 6.29
C ALA A 153 -8.00 -24.26 5.39
N TRP A 154 -6.88 -23.86 4.80
CA TRP A 154 -5.99 -24.71 4.03
C TRP A 154 -5.25 -25.71 4.93
N LYS A 155 -5.78 -26.93 4.99
CA LYS A 155 -5.20 -28.08 5.69
C LYS A 155 -4.13 -28.77 4.82
N GLN A 156 -2.92 -28.24 4.83
CA GLN A 156 -1.73 -28.99 4.38
C GLN A 156 -0.49 -28.77 5.26
N PHE A 157 -0.72 -28.41 6.53
CA PHE A 157 0.27 -28.50 7.62
C PHE A 157 -0.26 -29.45 8.70
#